data_AF-A0A2N0NUT4-F1
#
_entry.id   AF-A0A2N0NUT4-F1
#
_cell.length_a   1.000
_cell.length_b   1.000
_cell.length_c   1.000
_cell.angle_alpha   90.00
_cell.angle_beta   90.00
_cell.angle_gamma   90.00
#
_symmetry.space_group_name_H-M   'P 1'
#
loop_
_entity.id
_entity.type
_entity.pdbx_description
1 polymer ?
#
loop_
_entity_poly.entity_id
_entity_poly.type
_entity_poly.pdbx_seq_one_letter_code
_entity_poly.pdbx_strand_id
1 'polypeptide(L)'
;MDSFIKSIKKLIKPSNICEECNYTCNTINFQRNFENWISGNGYIDKFIQDTQLLAHENIKEVLEWIPYDRFYNITKSGFELYKAYWIDGNIYNWNDKNQNWNRNNNMIVTLKRINNLKNIALEFMNEIKIDHEFYGITQNPETNNYMMVLNDKCKICNYVCNAIHFQQNFINWTSGNDDIDKFIQDIQLSVHYQKKALEWMPYDRFNNTIKSKFCKTYITKWIDGKTKLGKI
;
A
#
# COMPACT_ATOMS: atom_id res chain seq x y z
N MET A 1 -27.37 -20.50 10.64
CA MET A 1 -26.34 -19.83 9.82
C MET A 1 -26.67 -19.91 8.33
N ASP A 2 -27.08 -21.08 7.83
CA ASP A 2 -27.44 -21.27 6.41
C ASP A 2 -28.67 -20.48 5.91
N SER A 3 -29.69 -20.25 6.74
CA SER A 3 -30.88 -19.51 6.29
C SER A 3 -30.61 -18.00 6.09
N PHE A 4 -29.63 -17.46 6.79
CA PHE A 4 -29.24 -16.04 6.69
C PHE A 4 -28.40 -15.78 5.42
N ILE A 5 -27.49 -16.71 5.09
CA ILE A 5 -26.75 -16.70 3.82
C ILE A 5 -27.71 -16.90 2.64
N LYS A 6 -28.72 -17.77 2.79
CA LYS A 6 -29.75 -17.98 1.77
C LYS A 6 -30.67 -16.76 1.59
N SER A 7 -30.92 -15.96 2.63
CA SER A 7 -31.65 -14.69 2.52
C SER A 7 -30.82 -13.56 1.91
N ILE A 8 -29.50 -13.51 2.14
CA ILE A 8 -28.60 -12.56 1.47
C ILE A 8 -28.47 -12.89 -0.02
N LYS A 9 -28.31 -14.17 -0.38
CA LYS A 9 -28.32 -14.62 -1.79
C LYS A 9 -29.64 -14.36 -2.52
N LYS A 10 -30.75 -14.14 -1.79
CA LYS A 10 -32.07 -13.84 -2.35
C LYS A 10 -32.32 -12.35 -2.58
N LEU A 11 -31.53 -11.47 -1.96
CA LEU A 11 -31.64 -10.01 -2.05
C LEU A 11 -30.74 -9.38 -3.14
N ILE A 12 -29.78 -10.14 -3.67
CA ILE A 12 -28.96 -9.72 -4.81
C ILE A 12 -29.39 -10.55 -6.02
N LYS A 13 -30.42 -10.10 -6.74
CA LYS A 13 -30.43 -10.38 -8.18
C LYS A 13 -29.47 -9.35 -8.77
N PRO A 14 -28.32 -9.72 -9.34
CA PRO A 14 -27.50 -8.74 -10.03
C PRO A 14 -28.34 -8.23 -11.20
N SER A 15 -28.78 -6.98 -11.12
CA SER A 15 -29.17 -6.27 -12.32
C SER A 15 -27.93 -6.24 -13.21
N ASN A 16 -28.06 -6.59 -14.48
CA ASN A 16 -26.96 -6.42 -15.44
C ASN A 16 -26.68 -4.94 -15.74
N ILE A 17 -27.51 -4.05 -15.21
CA ILE A 17 -27.46 -2.61 -15.40
C ILE A 17 -27.15 -1.98 -14.05
N CYS A 18 -26.09 -1.18 -14.00
CA CYS A 18 -25.77 -0.34 -12.86
C CYS A 18 -26.81 0.77 -12.73
N GLU A 19 -27.36 0.98 -11.53
CA GLU A 19 -28.37 2.02 -11.27
C GLU A 19 -27.83 3.43 -11.52
N GLU A 20 -26.57 3.67 -11.21
CA GLU A 20 -25.91 4.97 -11.39
C GLU A 20 -25.57 5.24 -12.86
N CYS A 21 -25.03 4.25 -13.56
CA CYS A 21 -24.58 4.41 -14.95
C CYS A 21 -25.70 4.20 -15.97
N ASN A 22 -26.76 3.47 -15.62
CA ASN A 22 -27.79 2.99 -16.54
C ASN A 22 -27.26 2.12 -17.71
N TYR A 23 -26.10 1.49 -17.53
CA TYR A 23 -25.52 0.48 -18.42
C TYR A 23 -24.69 -0.54 -17.62
N THR A 24 -24.17 -1.59 -18.26
CA THR A 24 -23.23 -2.53 -17.64
C THR A 24 -21.84 -1.88 -17.50
N CYS A 25 -21.44 -1.57 -16.26
CA CYS A 25 -20.14 -0.97 -15.98
C CYS A 25 -19.22 -1.92 -15.18
N ASN A 26 -18.01 -1.48 -14.88
CA ASN A 26 -17.00 -2.29 -14.17
C ASN A 26 -17.51 -2.74 -12.78
N THR A 27 -18.25 -1.90 -12.05
CA THR A 27 -18.92 -2.27 -10.79
C THR A 27 -19.76 -3.55 -10.92
N ILE A 28 -20.56 -3.67 -11.99
CA ILE A 28 -21.37 -4.88 -12.21
C ILE A 28 -20.49 -6.09 -12.50
N ASN A 29 -19.40 -5.90 -13.27
CA ASN A 29 -18.46 -6.98 -13.58
C ASN A 29 -17.70 -7.47 -12.34
N PHE A 30 -17.38 -6.57 -11.39
CA PHE A 30 -16.81 -6.97 -10.10
C PHE A 30 -17.84 -7.69 -9.23
N GLN A 31 -19.07 -7.17 -9.11
CA GLN A 31 -20.15 -7.80 -8.33
C GLN A 31 -20.40 -9.25 -8.75
N ARG A 32 -20.35 -9.55 -10.06
CA ARG A 32 -20.48 -10.93 -10.58
C ARG A 32 -19.39 -11.89 -10.08
N ASN A 33 -18.23 -11.34 -9.71
CA ASN A 33 -17.05 -12.09 -9.31
C ASN A 33 -16.74 -11.98 -7.81
N PHE A 34 -17.66 -11.45 -6.97
CA PHE A 34 -17.43 -11.30 -5.53
C PHE A 34 -17.06 -12.61 -4.82
N GLU A 35 -17.59 -13.75 -5.28
CA GLU A 35 -17.23 -15.05 -4.71
C GLU A 35 -15.75 -15.43 -4.95
N ASN A 36 -15.07 -14.81 -5.93
CA ASN A 36 -13.65 -15.03 -6.20
C ASN A 36 -12.72 -14.18 -5.32
N TRP A 37 -13.26 -13.19 -4.60
CA TRP A 37 -12.48 -12.23 -3.80
C TRP A 37 -12.56 -12.50 -2.28
N ILE A 38 -12.82 -13.74 -1.88
CA ILE A 38 -13.02 -14.10 -0.48
C ILE A 38 -11.67 -14.45 0.17
N SER A 39 -11.31 -13.68 1.20
CA SER A 39 -10.14 -13.88 2.05
C SER A 39 -10.40 -14.78 3.25
N GLY A 40 -11.67 -15.10 3.53
CA GLY A 40 -12.09 -15.74 4.78
C GLY A 40 -12.20 -14.74 5.95
N ASN A 41 -11.99 -13.44 5.71
CA ASN A 41 -12.15 -12.37 6.68
C ASN A 41 -13.15 -11.33 6.16
N GLY A 42 -14.34 -11.29 6.77
CA GLY A 42 -15.43 -10.41 6.31
C GLY A 42 -15.12 -8.91 6.36
N TYR A 43 -14.16 -8.46 7.17
CA TYR A 43 -13.73 -7.05 7.15
C TYR A 43 -12.88 -6.73 5.92
N ILE A 44 -11.95 -7.62 5.56
CA ILE A 44 -11.12 -7.48 4.35
C ILE A 44 -11.99 -7.62 3.10
N ASP A 45 -12.86 -8.63 3.08
CA ASP A 45 -13.75 -8.89 1.95
C ASP A 45 -14.64 -7.67 1.68
N LYS A 46 -15.22 -7.08 2.74
CA LYS A 46 -16.02 -5.87 2.63
C LYS A 46 -15.18 -4.68 2.15
N PHE A 47 -14.00 -4.47 2.72
CA PHE A 47 -13.12 -3.36 2.31
C PHE A 47 -12.75 -3.44 0.82
N ILE A 48 -12.42 -4.65 0.33
CA ILE A 48 -12.15 -4.89 -1.09
C ILE A 48 -13.41 -4.62 -1.94
N GLN A 49 -14.56 -5.18 -1.55
CA GLN A 49 -15.83 -4.98 -2.26
C GLN A 49 -16.23 -3.51 -2.31
N ASP A 50 -16.06 -2.74 -1.23
CA ASP A 50 -16.37 -1.32 -1.19
C ASP A 50 -15.57 -0.55 -2.25
N THR A 51 -14.27 -0.86 -2.45
CA THR A 51 -13.48 -0.25 -3.54
C THR A 51 -13.95 -0.68 -4.94
N GLN A 52 -14.33 -1.94 -5.10
CA GLN A 52 -14.83 -2.48 -6.37
C GLN A 52 -16.19 -1.91 -6.75
N LEU A 53 -17.04 -1.57 -5.78
CA LEU A 53 -18.36 -0.98 -6.00
C LEU A 53 -18.28 0.45 -6.52
N LEU A 54 -17.22 1.19 -6.18
CA LEU A 54 -16.97 2.55 -6.65
C LEU A 54 -16.34 2.60 -8.06
N ALA A 55 -15.98 1.45 -8.62
CA ALA A 55 -15.26 1.36 -9.87
C ALA A 55 -16.21 1.32 -11.07
N HIS A 56 -16.87 2.43 -11.37
CA HIS A 56 -17.80 2.51 -12.49
C HIS A 56 -17.06 2.55 -13.84
N GLU A 57 -16.27 3.61 -14.05
CA GLU A 57 -15.52 3.83 -15.29
C GLU A 57 -14.02 3.52 -15.15
N ASN A 58 -13.47 3.82 -13.97
CA ASN A 58 -12.05 3.67 -13.68
C ASN A 58 -11.83 2.58 -12.63
N ILE A 59 -10.80 1.77 -12.84
CA ILE A 59 -10.41 0.68 -11.95
C ILE A 59 -9.09 0.93 -11.22
N LYS A 60 -8.50 2.13 -11.36
CA LYS A 60 -7.17 2.45 -10.82
C LYS A 60 -7.06 2.27 -9.30
N GLU A 61 -8.16 2.47 -8.58
CA GLU A 61 -8.20 2.41 -7.11
C GLU A 61 -8.86 1.12 -6.60
N VAL A 62 -9.13 0.17 -7.50
CA VAL A 62 -9.73 -1.11 -7.15
C VAL A 62 -8.74 -2.01 -6.46
N LEU A 63 -9.18 -2.62 -5.37
CA LEU A 63 -8.42 -3.62 -4.65
C LEU A 63 -8.84 -5.03 -5.03
N GLU A 64 -7.88 -5.93 -4.93
CA GLU A 64 -8.02 -7.35 -5.18
C GLU A 64 -7.71 -8.15 -3.90
N TRP A 65 -8.42 -9.26 -3.70
CA TRP A 65 -7.88 -10.34 -2.88
C TRP A 65 -6.94 -11.17 -3.75
N ILE A 66 -5.68 -11.30 -3.33
CA ILE A 66 -4.66 -11.97 -4.13
C ILE A 66 -4.21 -13.22 -3.37
N PRO A 67 -4.50 -14.43 -3.89
CA PRO A 67 -4.04 -15.67 -3.28
C PRO A 67 -2.51 -15.68 -3.15
N TYR A 68 -2.01 -16.12 -2.00
CA TYR A 68 -0.59 -15.98 -1.67
C TYR A 68 0.33 -16.82 -2.57
N ASP A 69 -0.18 -17.93 -3.11
CA ASP A 69 0.49 -18.81 -4.07
C ASP A 69 0.67 -18.18 -5.46
N ARG A 70 0.10 -17.00 -5.71
CA ARG A 70 0.38 -16.19 -6.92
C ARG A 70 1.69 -15.41 -6.83
N PHE A 71 2.36 -15.45 -5.67
CA PHE A 71 3.65 -14.81 -5.46
C PHE A 71 4.80 -15.81 -5.43
N TYR A 72 5.94 -15.44 -6.04
CA TYR A 72 7.17 -16.25 -6.01
C TYR A 72 8.42 -15.38 -5.86
N ASN A 73 9.55 -16.04 -5.53
CA ASN A 73 10.83 -15.40 -5.17
C ASN A 73 10.65 -14.28 -4.13
N ILE A 74 9.88 -14.58 -3.08
CA ILE A 74 9.62 -13.62 -2.00
C ILE A 74 10.92 -13.42 -1.20
N THR A 75 11.40 -12.19 -1.14
CA THR A 75 12.65 -11.81 -0.47
C THR A 75 12.40 -10.66 0.49
N LYS A 76 12.96 -10.75 1.70
CA LYS A 76 12.81 -9.69 2.69
C LYS A 76 13.64 -8.47 2.27
N SER A 77 13.01 -7.30 2.16
CA SER A 77 13.65 -6.03 1.76
C SER A 77 13.70 -4.99 2.88
N GLY A 78 13.05 -5.24 4.01
CA GLY A 78 13.07 -4.35 5.18
C GLY A 78 12.37 -4.95 6.38
N PHE A 79 12.17 -4.15 7.44
CA PHE A 79 11.31 -4.56 8.54
C PHE A 79 9.89 -4.62 8.00
N GLU A 80 9.29 -5.82 8.01
CA GLU A 80 7.92 -6.07 7.54
C GLU A 80 7.65 -5.80 6.05
N LEU A 81 8.70 -5.62 5.25
CA LEU A 81 8.64 -5.42 3.81
C LEU A 81 9.32 -6.58 3.08
N TYR A 82 8.66 -7.06 2.03
CA TYR A 82 9.15 -8.12 1.15
C TYR A 82 8.97 -7.70 -0.30
N LYS A 83 9.89 -8.10 -1.18
CA LYS A 83 9.71 -8.03 -2.63
C LYS A 83 9.31 -9.39 -3.16
N ALA A 84 8.39 -9.42 -4.11
CA ALA A 84 7.90 -10.64 -4.73
C ALA A 84 7.59 -10.43 -6.21
N TYR A 85 7.56 -11.51 -6.98
CA TYR A 85 6.97 -11.51 -8.31
C TYR A 85 5.53 -11.98 -8.21
N TRP A 86 4.60 -11.23 -8.81
CA TRP A 86 3.19 -11.58 -8.93
C TRP A 86 2.91 -12.10 -10.33
N ILE A 87 2.47 -13.37 -10.43
CA ILE A 87 2.29 -14.07 -11.72
C ILE A 87 1.18 -13.44 -12.57
N ASP A 88 0.04 -13.13 -11.96
CA ASP A 88 -1.11 -12.58 -12.69
C ASP A 88 -0.92 -11.12 -13.09
N GLY A 89 -0.25 -10.36 -12.23
CA GLY A 89 -0.23 -8.90 -12.31
C GLY A 89 -1.60 -8.26 -12.08
N ASN A 90 -1.61 -6.93 -12.06
CA ASN A 90 -2.82 -6.15 -11.77
C ASN A 90 -3.81 -6.18 -12.94
N ILE A 91 -5.10 -6.03 -12.62
CA ILE A 91 -6.17 -5.82 -13.60
C ILE A 91 -5.96 -4.46 -14.30
N TYR A 92 -6.16 -4.41 -15.62
CA TYR A 92 -6.12 -3.14 -16.38
C TYR A 92 -7.40 -2.82 -17.17
N ASN A 93 -8.20 -3.82 -17.58
CA ASN A 93 -9.56 -3.58 -18.09
C ASN A 93 -10.42 -4.87 -18.12
N TRP A 94 -11.73 -4.68 -18.28
CA TRP A 94 -12.66 -5.78 -18.56
C TRP A 94 -12.63 -6.18 -20.04
N ASN A 95 -12.75 -7.48 -20.31
CA ASN A 95 -12.85 -8.04 -21.65
C ASN A 95 -14.25 -8.63 -21.90
N ASP A 96 -15.08 -7.91 -22.65
CA ASP A 96 -16.45 -8.35 -22.95
C ASP A 96 -16.53 -9.65 -23.77
N LYS A 97 -15.51 -9.98 -24.56
CA LYS A 97 -15.50 -11.22 -25.35
C LYS A 97 -15.24 -12.44 -24.48
N ASN A 98 -14.28 -12.32 -23.58
CA ASN A 98 -13.85 -13.42 -22.71
C ASN A 98 -14.61 -13.45 -21.39
N GLN A 99 -15.43 -12.43 -21.11
CA GLN A 99 -16.16 -12.23 -19.85
C GLN A 99 -15.21 -12.35 -18.65
N ASN A 100 -14.03 -11.74 -18.76
CA ASN A 100 -13.00 -11.81 -17.72
C ASN A 100 -12.13 -10.54 -17.72
N TRP A 101 -11.39 -10.31 -16.63
CA TRP A 101 -10.45 -9.22 -16.47
C TRP A 101 -9.14 -9.49 -17.21
N ASN A 102 -8.69 -8.56 -18.05
CA ASN A 102 -7.33 -8.62 -18.58
C ASN A 102 -6.33 -8.11 -17.53
N ARG A 103 -5.13 -8.70 -17.53
CA ARG A 103 -4.09 -8.43 -16.54
C ARG A 103 -2.72 -8.20 -17.17
N ASN A 104 -1.89 -7.42 -16.49
CA ASN A 104 -0.57 -7.05 -17.01
C ASN A 104 0.47 -8.18 -17.00
N ASN A 105 0.20 -9.32 -16.33
CA ASN A 105 1.09 -10.48 -16.17
C ASN A 105 2.48 -10.14 -15.59
N ASN A 106 3.01 -11.00 -14.72
CA ASN A 106 4.40 -10.98 -14.25
C ASN A 106 4.95 -9.59 -13.88
N MET A 107 4.58 -9.10 -12.69
CA MET A 107 5.10 -7.82 -12.18
C MET A 107 5.80 -7.97 -10.83
N ILE A 108 6.71 -7.04 -10.53
CA ILE A 108 7.37 -6.95 -9.24
C ILE A 108 6.47 -6.13 -8.30
N VAL A 109 6.26 -6.62 -7.09
CA VAL A 109 5.46 -5.95 -6.06
C VAL A 109 6.21 -5.93 -4.73
N THR A 110 5.80 -4.99 -3.88
CA THR A 110 6.17 -4.95 -2.47
C THR A 110 5.02 -5.51 -1.64
N LEU A 111 5.30 -6.53 -0.84
CA LEU A 111 4.40 -7.04 0.20
C LEU A 111 4.75 -6.38 1.52
N LYS A 112 3.82 -5.61 2.08
CA LYS A 112 3.97 -4.94 3.37
C LYS A 112 3.06 -5.59 4.40
N ARG A 113 3.61 -6.09 5.50
CA ARG A 113 2.82 -6.69 6.58
C ARG A 113 1.87 -5.65 7.18
N ILE A 114 0.63 -6.06 7.44
CA ILE A 114 -0.37 -5.26 8.15
C ILE A 114 -0.29 -5.61 9.63
N ASN A 115 0.02 -4.63 10.48
CA ASN A 115 0.19 -4.85 11.92
C ASN A 115 -1.13 -4.88 12.68
N ASN A 116 -2.13 -4.14 12.19
CA ASN A 116 -3.46 -4.14 12.77
C ASN A 116 -4.53 -4.01 11.69
N LEU A 117 -5.35 -5.04 11.52
CA LEU A 117 -6.44 -5.06 10.55
C LEU A 117 -7.46 -3.93 10.74
N LYS A 118 -7.66 -3.42 11.96
CA LYS A 118 -8.53 -2.26 12.21
C LYS A 118 -7.98 -0.97 11.60
N ASN A 119 -6.66 -0.90 11.39
CA ASN A 119 -5.98 0.25 10.82
C ASN A 119 -5.75 0.13 9.32
N ILE A 120 -6.27 -0.92 8.65
CA ILE A 120 -6.02 -1.16 7.23
C ILE A 120 -6.45 0.02 6.35
N ALA A 121 -7.55 0.69 6.68
CA ALA A 121 -8.01 1.89 5.97
C ALA A 121 -7.07 3.09 6.18
N LEU A 122 -6.49 3.25 7.37
CA LEU A 122 -5.52 4.30 7.67
C LEU A 122 -4.19 4.03 6.97
N GLU A 123 -3.71 2.79 7.01
CA GLU A 123 -2.53 2.35 6.27
C GLU A 123 -2.73 2.59 4.77
N PHE A 124 -3.88 2.17 4.21
CA PHE A 124 -4.24 2.44 2.81
C PHE A 124 -4.24 3.93 2.45
N MET A 125 -4.90 4.77 3.26
CA MET A 125 -4.89 6.22 3.03
C MET A 125 -3.48 6.81 3.05
N ASN A 126 -2.57 6.28 3.86
CA ASN A 126 -1.18 6.74 3.86
C ASN A 126 -0.42 6.30 2.60
N GLU A 127 -0.68 5.11 2.07
CA GLU A 127 -0.10 4.65 0.81
C GLU A 127 -0.58 5.50 -0.38
N ILE A 128 -1.87 5.89 -0.41
CA ILE A 128 -2.43 6.79 -1.42
C ILE A 128 -1.69 8.14 -1.44
N LYS A 129 -1.30 8.69 -0.29
CA LYS A 129 -0.62 10.00 -0.21
C LYS A 129 0.70 10.04 -0.97
N ILE A 130 1.37 8.90 -1.07
CA ILE A 130 2.70 8.78 -1.70
C ILE A 130 2.54 8.32 -3.14
N ASP A 131 1.27 8.20 -3.57
CA ASP A 131 0.93 7.88 -4.93
C ASP A 131 1.48 6.48 -5.27
N HIS A 132 1.53 5.59 -4.27
CA HIS A 132 1.78 4.17 -4.50
C HIS A 132 0.49 3.53 -5.03
N GLU A 133 0.61 2.75 -6.09
CA GLU A 133 -0.50 1.90 -6.51
C GLU A 133 -0.63 0.73 -5.53
N PHE A 134 -1.78 0.66 -4.87
CA PHE A 134 -2.16 -0.44 -3.99
C PHE A 134 -3.07 -1.38 -4.77
N TYR A 135 -2.60 -2.59 -5.02
CA TYR A 135 -3.31 -3.57 -5.85
C TYR A 135 -4.27 -4.42 -5.04
N GLY A 136 -4.00 -4.63 -3.75
CA GLY A 136 -4.82 -5.55 -2.98
C GLY A 136 -4.17 -6.12 -1.75
N ILE A 137 -4.80 -7.14 -1.19
CA ILE A 137 -4.42 -7.76 0.07
C ILE A 137 -4.18 -9.25 -0.17
N THR A 138 -3.21 -9.81 0.54
CA THR A 138 -2.94 -11.24 0.60
C THR A 138 -2.75 -11.70 2.04
N GLN A 139 -2.74 -13.01 2.28
CA GLN A 139 -2.41 -13.59 3.58
C GLN A 139 -1.36 -14.68 3.42
N ASN A 140 -0.25 -14.51 4.13
CA ASN A 140 0.76 -15.57 4.20
C ASN A 140 0.19 -16.76 5.01
N PRO A 141 0.07 -17.95 4.42
CA PRO A 141 -0.57 -19.10 5.07
C PRO A 141 0.27 -19.71 6.19
N GLU A 142 1.59 -19.51 6.19
CA GLU A 142 2.49 -20.04 7.22
C GLU A 142 2.42 -19.22 8.53
N THR A 143 2.26 -17.90 8.39
CA THR A 143 2.29 -16.96 9.52
C THR A 143 0.93 -16.37 9.86
N ASN A 144 -0.08 -16.62 9.01
CA ASN A 144 -1.42 -16.02 9.04
C ASN A 144 -1.43 -14.48 8.96
N ASN A 145 -0.29 -13.85 8.65
CA ASN A 145 -0.20 -12.41 8.52
C ASN A 145 -0.82 -11.93 7.21
N TYR A 146 -1.69 -10.93 7.31
CA TYR A 146 -2.16 -10.19 6.15
C TYR A 146 -1.08 -9.20 5.68
N MET A 147 -1.01 -9.03 4.37
CA MET A 147 -0.04 -8.15 3.72
C MET A 147 -0.71 -7.32 2.63
N MET A 148 -0.35 -6.05 2.55
CA MET A 148 -0.66 -5.17 1.44
C MET A 148 0.24 -5.48 0.25
N VAL A 149 -0.32 -5.44 -0.96
CA VAL A 149 0.38 -5.64 -2.23
C VAL A 149 0.48 -4.30 -2.95
N LEU A 150 1.68 -3.76 -2.99
CA LEU A 150 1.98 -2.41 -3.48
C LEU A 150 2.88 -2.48 -4.73
N ASN A 151 2.74 -1.52 -5.63
CA ASN A 151 3.75 -1.25 -6.67
C ASN A 151 5.08 -0.85 -5.99
N ASP A 152 6.22 -1.00 -6.68
CA ASP A 152 7.49 -0.43 -6.23
C ASP A 152 7.78 0.95 -6.84
N LYS A 153 6.89 1.44 -7.72
CA LYS A 153 7.01 2.73 -8.40
C LYS A 153 6.12 3.79 -7.77
N CYS A 154 6.66 5.01 -7.74
CA CYS A 154 5.91 6.19 -7.35
C CYS A 154 5.07 6.64 -8.54
N LYS A 155 3.77 6.90 -8.38
CA LYS A 155 2.91 7.37 -9.49
C LYS A 155 3.31 8.73 -10.04
N ILE A 156 3.92 9.62 -9.24
CA ILE A 156 4.46 10.91 -9.72
C ILE A 156 5.68 10.67 -10.61
N CYS A 157 6.61 9.81 -10.19
CA CYS A 157 7.88 9.62 -10.89
C CYS A 157 7.82 8.54 -11.98
N ASN A 158 6.91 7.59 -11.86
CA ASN A 158 6.84 6.34 -12.61
C ASN A 158 8.10 5.44 -12.46
N TYR A 159 8.87 5.63 -11.40
CA TYR A 159 10.00 4.80 -11.00
C TYR A 159 10.20 4.90 -9.46
N VAL A 160 11.13 4.12 -8.90
CA VAL A 160 11.48 4.18 -7.47
C VAL A 160 12.16 5.52 -7.17
N CYS A 161 11.58 6.34 -6.29
CA CYS A 161 12.13 7.67 -5.97
C CYS A 161 12.46 7.82 -4.48
N ASN A 162 13.07 8.96 -4.09
CA ASN A 162 13.48 9.19 -2.71
C ASN A 162 12.32 9.08 -1.72
N ALA A 163 11.11 9.52 -2.09
CA ALA A 163 9.92 9.42 -1.25
C ALA A 163 9.60 7.96 -0.88
N ILE A 164 9.74 7.04 -1.84
CA ILE A 164 9.56 5.60 -1.62
C ILE A 164 10.61 5.07 -0.65
N HIS A 165 11.87 5.45 -0.84
CA HIS A 165 12.93 5.02 0.06
C HIS A 165 12.74 5.53 1.49
N PHE A 166 12.32 6.78 1.65
CA PHE A 166 12.02 7.32 2.97
C PHE A 166 10.87 6.58 3.64
N GLN A 167 9.76 6.40 2.92
CA GLN A 167 8.61 5.67 3.41
C GLN A 167 8.96 4.27 3.92
N GLN A 168 9.79 3.54 3.15
CA GLN A 168 10.27 2.21 3.53
C GLN A 168 11.16 2.23 4.80
N ASN A 169 11.74 3.39 5.13
CA ASN A 169 12.61 3.58 6.29
C ASN A 169 11.91 4.17 7.52
N PHE A 170 10.64 4.59 7.43
CA PHE A 170 9.92 5.21 8.57
C PHE A 170 9.82 4.29 9.78
N ILE A 171 9.81 2.98 9.57
CA ILE A 171 9.76 2.02 10.67
C ILE A 171 11.09 1.88 11.42
N ASN A 172 12.19 2.36 10.84
CA ASN A 172 13.52 2.25 11.43
C ASN A 172 13.87 3.41 12.38
N TRP A 173 13.00 4.41 12.51
CA TRP A 173 13.23 5.53 13.41
C TRP A 173 11.91 6.11 13.94
N THR A 174 11.97 6.67 15.14
CA THR A 174 10.93 7.52 15.73
C THR A 174 11.61 8.54 16.64
N SER A 175 11.03 9.72 16.75
CA SER A 175 11.42 10.72 17.75
C SER A 175 10.82 10.46 19.13
N GLY A 176 9.87 9.52 19.23
CA GLY A 176 9.01 9.35 20.40
C GLY A 176 7.91 10.39 20.52
N ASN A 177 7.72 11.24 19.50
CA ASN A 177 6.65 12.23 19.41
C ASN A 177 5.96 12.13 18.04
N ASP A 178 4.70 11.71 18.04
CA ASP A 178 3.94 11.44 16.81
C ASP A 178 3.78 12.69 15.91
N ASP A 179 3.68 13.88 16.49
CA ASP A 179 3.54 15.12 15.72
C ASP A 179 4.85 15.49 14.99
N ILE A 180 6.00 15.28 15.65
CA ILE A 180 7.32 15.49 15.05
C ILE A 180 7.58 14.44 13.98
N ASP A 181 7.27 13.17 14.27
CA ASP A 181 7.43 12.08 13.32
C ASP A 181 6.60 12.35 12.07
N LYS A 182 5.33 12.70 12.24
CA LYS A 182 4.44 13.06 11.13
C LYS A 182 4.99 14.25 10.33
N PHE A 183 5.45 15.31 10.98
CA PHE A 183 6.02 16.48 10.30
C PHE A 183 7.24 16.11 9.44
N ILE A 184 8.16 15.30 9.98
CA ILE A 184 9.35 14.86 9.25
C ILE A 184 8.97 13.93 8.11
N GLN A 185 8.07 12.97 8.37
CA GLN A 185 7.57 12.03 7.36
C GLN A 185 6.89 12.78 6.21
N ASP A 186 5.98 13.72 6.47
CA ASP A 186 5.30 14.52 5.44
C ASP A 186 6.30 15.26 4.54
N ILE A 187 7.39 15.81 5.12
CA ILE A 187 8.47 16.42 4.34
C ILE A 187 9.20 15.38 3.50
N GLN A 188 9.59 14.25 4.09
CA GLN A 188 10.31 13.19 3.39
C GLN A 188 9.50 12.59 2.23
N LEU A 189 8.19 12.45 2.39
CA LEU A 189 7.27 12.00 1.33
C LEU A 189 7.16 12.99 0.17
N SER A 190 7.37 14.29 0.41
CA SER A 190 7.40 15.31 -0.65
C SER A 190 8.70 15.31 -1.48
N VAL A 191 9.74 14.61 -1.02
CA VAL A 191 11.07 14.60 -1.65
C VAL A 191 11.19 13.47 -2.65
N HIS A 192 10.87 13.75 -3.92
CA HIS A 192 11.01 12.77 -5.00
C HIS A 192 12.41 12.73 -5.62
N TYR A 193 12.94 13.89 -6.02
CA TYR A 193 14.16 14.02 -6.83
C TYR A 193 15.34 14.68 -6.09
N GLN A 194 15.07 15.33 -4.95
CA GLN A 194 16.05 16.20 -4.31
C GLN A 194 17.12 15.38 -3.58
N LYS A 195 18.38 15.79 -3.71
CA LYS A 195 19.52 15.19 -2.98
C LYS A 195 19.58 15.58 -1.50
N LYS A 196 18.68 16.44 -1.05
CA LYS A 196 18.59 16.93 0.32
C LYS A 196 17.16 16.70 0.79
N ALA A 197 17.02 16.01 1.89
CA ALA A 197 15.76 15.86 2.61
C ALA A 197 16.01 16.17 4.08
N LEU A 198 14.93 16.49 4.80
CA LEU A 198 14.96 16.49 6.25
C LEU A 198 15.15 15.06 6.73
N GLU A 199 15.98 14.87 7.76
CA GLU A 199 16.27 13.56 8.33
C GLU A 199 16.17 13.65 9.84
N TRP A 200 15.54 12.65 10.45
CA TRP A 200 15.55 12.51 11.90
C TRP A 200 16.96 12.12 12.37
N MET A 201 17.47 12.86 13.35
CA MET A 201 18.79 12.65 13.91
C MET A 201 18.65 12.29 15.39
N PRO A 202 18.76 11.01 15.76
CA PRO A 202 18.67 10.60 17.15
C PRO A 202 19.77 11.27 17.98
N TYR A 203 19.43 11.74 19.18
CA TYR A 203 20.33 12.58 19.98
C TYR A 203 21.62 11.85 20.37
N ASP A 204 21.56 10.55 20.58
CA ASP A 204 22.68 9.66 20.89
C ASP A 204 23.65 9.46 19.71
N ARG A 205 23.30 9.94 18.50
CA ARG A 205 24.19 9.94 17.33
C ARG A 205 25.08 11.19 17.24
N PHE A 206 25.09 12.03 18.27
CA PHE A 206 25.88 13.24 18.36
C PHE A 206 27.05 13.09 19.33
N ASN A 207 28.27 13.34 18.85
CA ASN A 207 29.50 13.35 19.67
C ASN A 207 30.16 14.73 19.69
N ASN A 208 30.97 14.98 20.73
CA ASN A 208 31.73 16.23 20.92
C ASN A 208 30.86 17.48 21.04
N THR A 209 29.92 17.45 21.99
CA THR A 209 28.99 18.55 22.26
C THR A 209 29.68 19.69 23.02
N ILE A 210 30.00 20.79 22.33
CA ILE A 210 30.59 22.00 22.93
C ILE A 210 29.49 23.03 23.16
N LYS A 211 29.29 23.45 24.42
CA LYS A 211 28.33 24.50 24.77
C LYS A 211 28.92 25.88 24.46
N SER A 212 28.21 26.68 23.67
CA SER A 212 28.56 28.07 23.44
C SER A 212 28.47 28.89 24.74
N LYS A 213 29.43 29.80 24.94
CA LYS A 213 29.48 30.67 26.12
C LYS A 213 28.40 31.76 26.11
N PHE A 214 27.80 32.04 24.96
CA PHE A 214 26.95 33.22 24.72
C PHE A 214 25.46 32.89 24.47
N CYS A 215 25.11 31.61 24.33
CA CYS A 215 23.74 31.17 24.05
C CYS A 215 23.57 29.68 24.42
N LYS A 216 22.33 29.19 24.57
CA LYS A 216 22.02 27.75 24.74
C LYS A 216 22.22 26.98 23.41
N THR A 217 23.36 27.19 22.76
CA THR A 217 23.70 26.59 21.47
C THR A 217 24.81 25.58 21.69
N TYR A 218 24.70 24.43 21.04
CA TYR A 218 25.68 23.36 21.12
C TYR A 218 26.22 23.06 19.72
N ILE A 219 27.54 22.97 19.60
CA ILE A 219 28.20 22.46 18.39
C ILE A 219 28.43 20.98 18.62
N THR A 220 28.02 20.13 17.68
CA THR A 220 28.19 18.69 17.79
C THR A 220 28.52 18.08 16.43
N LYS A 221 29.17 16.91 16.45
CA LYS A 221 29.47 16.11 15.26
C LYS A 221 28.48 14.97 15.19
N TRP A 222 27.69 14.93 14.12
CA TRP A 222 26.86 13.78 13.80
C TRP A 222 27.73 12.62 13.31
N ILE A 223 27.57 11.45 13.93
CA ILE A 223 28.41 10.28 13.69
C ILE A 223 28.15 9.67 12.30
N ASP A 224 26.89 9.62 11.86
CA ASP A 224 26.52 8.98 10.60
C ASP A 224 26.87 9.82 9.37
N GLY A 225 27.00 11.14 9.56
CA GLY A 225 27.18 12.08 8.47
C GLY A 225 25.95 12.16 7.55
N LYS A 226 25.96 13.11 6.61
CA LYS A 226 24.80 13.34 5.73
C LYS A 226 24.43 12.09 4.95
N THR A 227 23.18 11.65 5.07
CA THR A 227 22.63 10.58 4.23
C THR A 227 22.80 10.96 2.76
N LYS A 228 23.53 10.10 2.05
CA LYS A 228 23.75 10.24 0.61
C LYS A 228 22.58 9.60 -0.11
N LEU A 229 21.61 10.41 -0.49
CA LEU A 229 20.59 9.99 -1.44
C LEU A 229 21.30 9.72 -2.79
N GLY A 230 21.42 8.45 -3.14
CA GLY A 230 22.07 8.00 -4.38
C GLY A 230 21.29 8.47 -5.62
N LYS A 231 21.93 8.41 -6.79
CA LYS A 231 21.16 8.32 -8.03
C LYS A 231 20.46 6.96 -8.00
N ILE A 232 19.15 6.98 -7.76
CA ILE A 232 18.29 5.81 -7.91
C ILE A 232 18.13 5.55 -9.41
#